data_AF-A0A832TTL9-F1
#
_entry.id   AF-A0A832TTL9-F1
#
_cell.length_a   1.000
_cell.length_b   1.000
_cell.length_c   1.000
_cell.angle_alpha   90.00
_cell.angle_beta   90.00
_cell.angle_gamma   90.00
#
_symmetry.space_group_name_H-M   'P 1'
#
loop_
_entity.id
_entity.type
_entity.pdbx_description
1 polymer ?
#
loop_
_entity_poly.entity_id
_entity_poly.type
_entity_poly.pdbx_seq_one_letter_code
_entity_poly.pdbx_strand_id
1 'polypeptide(L)'
;MKHVGIRAFDCPDAWFKALNQIWKNGDPFRVGYGSEATETKKLNLSIEITNPENRPLVADKAPCDMKYVQWYALTYLWCGEKQEETYTYGSRLREPVDQIEEAVKRYVQELKDRQVTLVIRLPEDICKLRAGGKEQHEPPCLSLIDT
;
A
#
# COMPACT_ATOMS: atom_id res chain seq x y z
N MET A 1 -10.96 -0.25 -18.11
CA MET A 1 -9.51 -0.33 -17.81
C MET A 1 -9.03 -1.75 -18.00
N LYS A 2 -8.03 -1.93 -18.86
CA LYS A 2 -7.35 -3.21 -19.11
C LYS A 2 -6.66 -3.72 -17.83
N HIS A 3 -6.68 -5.03 -17.62
CA HIS A 3 -5.86 -5.70 -16.59
C HIS A 3 -4.59 -6.27 -17.21
N VAL A 4 -3.48 -6.17 -16.49
CA VAL A 4 -2.18 -6.75 -16.89
C VAL A 4 -1.53 -7.44 -15.69
N GLY A 5 -1.16 -8.70 -15.87
CA GLY A 5 -0.31 -9.44 -14.93
C GLY A 5 1.17 -9.21 -15.24
N ILE A 6 1.98 -8.99 -14.20
CA ILE A 6 3.42 -8.80 -14.28
C ILE A 6 4.08 -9.83 -13.37
N ARG A 7 5.05 -10.55 -13.92
CA ARG A 7 5.97 -11.37 -13.15
C ARG A 7 7.35 -10.75 -13.19
N ALA A 8 7.91 -10.49 -12.02
CA ALA A 8 9.18 -9.80 -11.83
C ALA A 8 10.10 -10.60 -10.92
N PHE A 9 11.40 -10.46 -11.14
CA PHE A 9 12.39 -11.15 -10.32
C PHE A 9 12.49 -10.50 -8.93
N ASP A 10 12.68 -9.19 -8.88
CA ASP A 10 12.83 -8.40 -7.66
C ASP A 10 11.99 -7.10 -7.72
N CYS A 11 12.06 -6.29 -6.65
CA CYS A 11 11.34 -5.03 -6.57
C CYS A 11 11.77 -4.01 -7.66
N PRO A 12 13.07 -3.82 -7.96
CA PRO A 12 13.48 -2.97 -9.08
C PRO A 12 12.92 -3.39 -10.44
N ASP A 13 12.98 -4.68 -10.79
CA ASP A 13 12.43 -5.21 -12.04
C ASP A 13 10.91 -5.01 -12.10
N ALA A 14 10.21 -5.24 -10.99
CA ALA A 14 8.77 -5.00 -10.87
C ALA A 14 8.42 -3.53 -11.15
N TRP A 15 9.17 -2.60 -10.57
CA TRP A 15 8.98 -1.16 -10.75
C TRP A 15 9.09 -0.75 -12.22
N PHE A 16 10.17 -1.16 -12.90
CA PHE A 16 10.38 -0.84 -14.31
C PHE A 16 9.29 -1.46 -15.21
N LYS A 17 8.96 -2.74 -14.99
CA LYS A 17 7.92 -3.42 -15.76
C LYS A 17 6.55 -2.77 -15.57
N ALA A 18 6.18 -2.41 -14.34
CA ALA A 18 4.92 -1.74 -14.03
C ALA A 18 4.81 -0.39 -14.73
N LEU A 19 5.83 0.46 -14.63
CA LEU A 19 5.85 1.76 -15.30
C LEU A 19 5.74 1.65 -16.82
N ASN A 20 6.47 0.70 -17.43
CA ASN A 20 6.42 0.46 -18.87
C ASN A 20 5.01 0.05 -19.31
N GLN A 21 4.34 -0.81 -18.52
CA GLN A 21 2.96 -1.21 -18.80
C GLN A 21 1.98 -0.04 -18.66
N ILE A 22 2.08 0.76 -17.59
CA ILE A 22 1.24 1.96 -17.40
C ILE A 22 1.45 2.95 -18.56
N TRP A 23 2.69 3.18 -18.97
CA TRP A 23 2.99 4.13 -20.04
C TRP A 23 2.39 3.71 -21.39
N LYS A 24 2.50 2.42 -21.74
CA LYS A 24 2.05 1.89 -23.04
C LYS A 24 0.56 1.57 -23.09
N ASN A 25 0.01 1.03 -22.00
CA ASN A 25 -1.34 0.47 -21.96
C ASN A 25 -2.30 1.22 -21.02
N GLY A 26 -1.82 2.20 -20.26
CA GLY A 26 -2.66 2.95 -19.32
C GLY A 26 -3.59 3.92 -20.03
N ASP A 27 -4.83 3.97 -19.53
CA ASP A 27 -5.86 4.90 -19.99
C ASP A 27 -5.55 6.31 -19.45
N PRO A 28 -5.63 7.38 -20.27
CA PRO A 28 -5.52 8.75 -19.78
C PRO A 28 -6.55 9.01 -18.69
N PHE A 29 -6.12 9.60 -17.58
CA PHE A 29 -6.93 9.79 -16.40
C PHE A 29 -6.67 11.16 -15.78
N ARG A 30 -7.73 11.95 -15.59
CA ARG A 30 -7.66 13.24 -14.90
C ARG A 30 -8.02 13.05 -13.42
N VAL A 31 -7.05 13.27 -12.55
CA VAL A 31 -7.25 13.25 -11.10
C VAL A 31 -7.94 14.55 -10.69
N GLY A 32 -9.18 14.45 -10.21
CA GLY A 32 -9.96 15.61 -9.77
C GLY A 32 -10.00 15.82 -8.25
N TYR A 33 -9.51 14.85 -7.48
CA TYR A 33 -9.55 14.87 -6.02
C TYR A 33 -8.46 13.95 -5.45
N GLY A 34 -7.75 14.43 -4.42
CA GLY A 34 -6.59 13.78 -3.81
C GLY A 34 -5.57 14.82 -3.36
N SER A 35 -4.36 14.38 -3.04
CA SER A 35 -3.23 15.26 -2.70
C SER A 35 -2.80 16.15 -3.87
N GLU A 36 -3.01 15.70 -5.11
CA GLU A 36 -2.69 16.45 -6.32
C GLU A 36 -3.77 16.28 -7.40
N ALA A 37 -4.16 17.37 -8.04
CA ALA A 37 -5.03 17.37 -9.22
C ALA A 37 -4.16 17.46 -10.48
N THR A 38 -4.06 16.36 -11.23
CA THR A 38 -3.14 16.23 -12.36
C THR A 38 -3.67 15.31 -13.46
N GLU A 39 -3.00 15.27 -14.61
CA GLU A 39 -3.22 14.28 -15.66
C GLU A 39 -2.22 13.13 -15.52
N THR A 40 -2.72 11.90 -15.56
CA THR A 40 -1.92 10.68 -15.40
C THR A 40 -2.42 9.55 -16.30
N LYS A 41 -1.80 8.38 -16.22
CA LYS A 41 -2.27 7.15 -16.85
C LYS A 41 -2.62 6.12 -15.80
N LYS A 42 -3.78 5.47 -15.94
CA LYS A 42 -4.28 4.47 -15.00
C LYS A 42 -4.36 3.09 -15.65
N LEU A 43 -3.94 2.06 -14.92
CA LEU A 43 -3.96 0.67 -15.37
C LEU A 43 -4.24 -0.26 -14.19
N ASN A 44 -5.01 -1.34 -14.41
CA ASN A 44 -5.17 -2.40 -13.40
C ASN A 44 -4.00 -3.39 -13.52
N LEU A 45 -3.26 -3.58 -12.44
CA LEU A 45 -2.07 -4.44 -12.41
C LEU A 45 -2.17 -5.50 -11.32
N SER A 46 -1.66 -6.69 -11.62
CA SER A 46 -1.26 -7.68 -10.62
C SER A 46 0.23 -7.95 -10.79
N ILE A 47 0.99 -7.93 -9.69
CA ILE A 47 2.45 -8.09 -9.72
C ILE A 47 2.83 -9.26 -8.81
N GLU A 48 3.52 -10.23 -9.38
CA GLU A 48 4.21 -11.31 -8.65
C GLU A 48 5.71 -10.99 -8.65
N ILE A 49 6.31 -10.96 -7.47
CA ILE A 49 7.76 -10.78 -7.28
C ILE A 49 8.30 -12.10 -6.76
N THR A 50 9.20 -12.75 -7.49
CA THR A 50 9.68 -14.10 -7.14
C THR A 50 10.75 -14.10 -6.06
N ASN A 51 11.50 -13.00 -5.92
CA ASN A 51 12.58 -12.83 -4.95
C ASN A 51 12.47 -11.46 -4.24
N PRO A 52 11.41 -11.22 -3.46
CA PRO A 52 11.18 -9.95 -2.77
C PRO A 52 12.26 -9.62 -1.71
N GLU A 53 13.04 -10.60 -1.29
CA GLU A 53 14.16 -10.47 -0.35
C GLU A 53 15.41 -9.82 -0.96
N ASN A 54 15.50 -9.77 -2.29
CA ASN A 54 16.68 -9.23 -2.97
C ASN A 54 16.90 -7.74 -2.66
N ARG A 55 18.18 -7.32 -2.73
CA ARG A 55 18.61 -5.94 -2.52
C ARG A 55 19.40 -5.45 -3.73
N PRO A 56 19.31 -4.14 -4.07
CA PRO A 56 18.52 -3.10 -3.40
C PRO A 56 17.01 -3.23 -3.66
N LEU A 57 16.18 -2.74 -2.72
CA LEU A 57 14.71 -2.70 -2.92
C LEU A 57 14.27 -1.59 -3.88
N VAL A 58 15.13 -0.59 -4.05
CA VAL A 58 14.86 0.62 -4.82
C VAL A 58 15.62 0.54 -6.14
N ALA A 59 14.91 0.76 -7.25
CA ALA A 59 15.53 0.88 -8.56
C ALA A 59 16.38 2.16 -8.64
N ASP A 60 17.49 2.12 -9.37
CA ASP A 60 18.40 3.27 -9.57
C ASP A 60 17.70 4.54 -10.08
N LYS A 61 16.64 4.38 -10.88
CA LYS A 61 15.84 5.50 -11.44
C LYS A 61 14.57 5.82 -10.65
N ALA A 62 14.36 5.18 -9.51
CA ALA A 62 13.22 5.48 -8.67
C ALA A 62 13.31 6.93 -8.15
N PRO A 63 12.18 7.62 -7.96
CA PRO A 63 12.17 9.01 -7.45
C PRO A 63 12.47 9.09 -5.94
N CYS A 64 12.88 8.00 -5.31
CA CYS A 64 13.18 7.90 -3.89
C CYS A 64 14.43 7.04 -3.67
N ASP A 65 15.00 7.11 -2.46
CA ASP A 65 16.15 6.32 -2.06
C ASP A 65 15.80 5.33 -0.93
N MET A 66 16.76 4.49 -0.55
CA MET A 66 16.57 3.55 0.56
C MET A 66 16.34 4.25 1.90
N LYS A 67 16.85 5.48 2.09
CA LYS A 67 16.67 6.24 3.33
C LYS A 67 15.21 6.65 3.49
N TYR A 68 14.59 7.14 2.40
CA TYR A 68 13.17 7.46 2.36
C TYR A 68 12.31 6.21 2.59
N VAL A 69 12.63 5.08 1.95
CA VAL A 69 11.90 3.82 2.16
C VAL A 69 11.94 3.37 3.63
N GLN A 70 13.12 3.43 4.26
CA GLN A 70 13.28 3.08 5.67
C GLN A 70 12.49 4.03 6.58
N TRP A 71 12.61 5.34 6.36
CA TRP A 71 11.85 6.33 7.11
C TRP A 71 10.34 6.10 6.98
N TYR A 72 9.84 5.85 5.76
CA TYR A 72 8.43 5.61 5.50
C TYR A 72 7.94 4.33 6.21
N ALA A 73 8.70 3.23 6.11
CA ALA A 73 8.37 1.98 6.79
C ALA A 73 8.31 2.16 8.32
N LEU A 74 9.30 2.82 8.91
CA LEU A 74 9.32 3.06 10.35
C LEU A 74 8.16 3.97 10.81
N THR A 75 7.89 5.04 10.07
CA THR A 75 6.89 6.04 10.44
C THR A 75 5.46 5.54 10.25
N TYR A 76 5.17 4.93 9.10
CA TYR A 76 3.79 4.61 8.74
C TYR A 76 3.42 3.15 8.98
N LEU A 77 4.37 2.22 8.91
CA LEU A 77 4.08 0.78 9.10
C LEU A 77 4.37 0.34 10.53
N TRP A 78 5.51 0.76 11.09
CA TRP A 78 5.96 0.29 12.40
C TRP A 78 5.43 1.13 13.56
N CYS A 79 5.39 2.46 13.40
CA CYS A 79 4.88 3.34 14.44
C CYS A 79 3.35 3.35 14.46
N GLY A 80 2.76 2.99 15.61
CA GLY A 80 1.32 3.12 15.85
C GLY A 80 0.90 4.55 16.19
N GLU A 81 1.84 5.42 16.58
CA GLU A 81 1.55 6.79 16.97
C GLU A 81 1.24 7.65 15.75
N LYS A 82 0.07 8.31 15.81
CA LYS A 82 -0.36 9.28 14.82
C LYS A 82 0.27 10.63 15.18
N GLN A 83 0.96 11.25 14.22
CA GLN A 83 1.37 12.65 14.34
C GLN A 83 0.24 13.55 13.81
N GLU A 84 0.50 14.37 12.78
CA GLU A 84 -0.53 15.20 12.12
C GLU A 84 -1.43 14.40 11.15
N GLU A 85 -1.06 13.14 10.90
CA GLU A 85 -1.72 12.20 10.00
C GLU A 85 -3.02 11.65 10.61
N THR A 86 -4.06 11.42 9.79
CA THR A 86 -5.32 10.82 10.29
C THR A 86 -5.14 9.36 10.72
N TYR A 87 -4.13 8.71 10.15
CA TYR A 87 -3.82 7.30 10.36
C TYR A 87 -2.35 7.01 10.03
N THR A 88 -1.83 5.95 10.63
CA THR A 88 -0.71 5.18 10.08
C THR A 88 -1.19 3.77 9.75
N TYR A 89 -0.53 3.04 8.85
CA TYR A 89 -0.82 1.63 8.64
C TYR A 89 -0.65 0.84 9.93
N GLY A 90 0.40 1.14 10.71
CA GLY A 90 0.60 0.58 12.05
C GLY A 90 -0.62 0.77 12.94
N SER A 91 -1.17 1.98 13.01
CA SER A 91 -2.36 2.26 13.83
C SER A 91 -3.58 1.44 13.41
N ARG A 92 -3.82 1.26 12.10
CA ARG A 92 -4.94 0.44 11.59
C ARG A 92 -4.75 -1.06 11.84
N LEU A 93 -3.50 -1.51 11.88
CA LEU A 93 -3.14 -2.90 12.13
C LEU A 93 -3.12 -3.26 13.62
N ARG A 94 -2.95 -2.26 14.51
CA ARG A 94 -2.82 -2.46 15.96
C ARG A 94 -4.07 -2.08 16.75
N GLU A 95 -4.89 -1.16 16.25
CA GLU A 95 -6.10 -0.69 16.92
C GLU A 95 -7.33 -0.71 15.97
N PRO A 96 -8.54 -0.97 16.51
CA PRO A 96 -8.85 -1.31 17.90
C PRO A 96 -8.50 -2.77 18.28
N VAL A 97 -8.15 -3.59 17.28
CA VAL A 97 -7.71 -4.98 17.47
C VAL A 97 -6.27 -5.06 16.99
N ASP A 98 -5.40 -5.69 17.78
CA ASP A 98 -4.03 -5.97 17.36
C ASP A 98 -4.01 -7.15 16.39
N GLN A 99 -4.24 -6.85 15.11
CA GLN A 99 -4.35 -7.84 14.04
C GLN A 99 -3.02 -8.57 13.81
N ILE A 100 -1.88 -7.92 14.08
CA ILE A 100 -0.55 -8.52 13.95
C ILE A 100 -0.33 -9.58 15.01
N GLU A 101 -0.59 -9.24 16.27
CA GLU A 101 -0.47 -10.18 17.39
C GLU A 101 -1.42 -11.38 17.21
N GLU A 102 -2.65 -11.13 16.78
CA GLU A 102 -3.62 -12.20 16.55
C GLU A 102 -3.23 -13.09 15.36
N ALA A 103 -2.72 -12.51 14.26
CA ALA A 103 -2.21 -13.27 13.12
C ALA A 103 -1.06 -14.21 13.55
N VAL A 104 -0.11 -13.72 14.35
CA VAL A 104 1.00 -14.54 14.86
C VAL A 104 0.48 -15.69 15.72
N LYS A 105 -0.45 -15.42 16.66
CA LYS A 105 -1.06 -16.47 17.50
C LYS A 105 -1.74 -17.54 16.66
N ARG A 106 -2.50 -17.13 15.64
CA ARG A 106 -3.19 -18.06 14.74
C ARG A 106 -2.21 -18.92 13.96
N TYR A 107 -1.14 -18.34 13.42
CA TYR A 107 -0.12 -19.11 12.70
C TYR A 107 0.71 -20.05 13.59
N VAL A 108 0.88 -19.71 14.87
CA VAL A 108 1.48 -20.63 15.85
C VAL A 108 0.57 -21.83 16.11
N GLN A 109 -0.75 -21.64 16.09
CA GLN A 109 -1.74 -22.71 16.30
C GLN A 109 -1.99 -23.56 15.05
N GLU A 110 -2.15 -22.93 13.89
CA GLU A 110 -2.38 -23.57 12.59
C GLU A 110 -1.62 -22.82 11.49
N LEU A 111 -0.53 -23.42 11.02
CA LEU A 111 0.34 -22.81 10.02
C LEU A 111 -0.35 -22.62 8.65
N LYS A 112 -1.37 -23.43 8.33
CA LYS A 112 -2.09 -23.39 7.04
C LYS A 112 -3.44 -22.67 7.15
N ASP A 113 -3.56 -21.76 8.11
CA ASP A 113 -4.78 -20.97 8.32
C ASP A 113 -4.95 -19.90 7.22
N ARG A 114 -5.79 -20.21 6.23
CA ARG A 114 -6.10 -19.31 5.10
C ARG A 114 -7.12 -18.21 5.44
N GLN A 115 -7.48 -18.06 6.71
CA GLN A 115 -8.42 -17.02 7.17
C GLN A 115 -7.69 -15.89 7.92
N VAL A 116 -6.35 -15.88 7.91
CA VAL A 116 -5.55 -14.80 8.50
C VAL A 116 -5.38 -13.70 7.46
N THR A 117 -6.29 -12.72 7.50
CA THR A 117 -6.26 -11.52 6.67
C THR A 117 -6.25 -10.29 7.56
N LEU A 118 -5.41 -9.31 7.22
CA LEU A 118 -5.29 -8.04 7.94
C LEU A 118 -6.01 -6.95 7.13
N VAL A 119 -6.93 -6.22 7.76
CA VAL A 119 -7.75 -5.20 7.11
C VAL A 119 -7.26 -3.80 7.51
N ILE A 120 -7.06 -2.93 6.52
CA ILE A 120 -6.55 -1.57 6.72
C ILE A 120 -7.64 -0.52 6.48
N ARG A 121 -8.36 -0.66 5.36
CA ARG A 121 -9.47 0.25 5.03
C ARG A 121 -10.69 -0.06 5.87
N LEU A 122 -11.37 0.99 6.30
CA LEU A 122 -12.64 0.93 7.03
C LEU A 122 -13.77 1.49 6.15
N PRO A 123 -15.03 1.11 6.39
CA PRO A 123 -16.16 1.64 5.64
C PRO A 123 -16.24 3.18 5.64
N GLU A 124 -15.86 3.83 6.74
CA GLU A 124 -15.89 5.28 6.90
C GLU A 124 -14.87 6.01 6.00
N ASP A 125 -13.86 5.30 5.48
CA ASP A 125 -12.85 5.83 4.55
C ASP A 125 -13.44 6.29 3.21
N ILE A 126 -14.70 5.95 2.91
CA ILE A 126 -15.42 6.47 1.75
C ILE A 126 -15.79 7.96 1.88
N CYS A 127 -15.84 8.47 3.11
CA CYS A 127 -16.22 9.85 3.40
C CYS A 127 -15.10 10.82 3.01
N LYS A 128 -15.44 11.91 2.30
CA LYS A 128 -14.50 12.96 1.88
C LYS A 128 -14.04 13.89 3.01
N LEU A 129 -14.80 13.92 4.11
CA LEU A 129 -14.54 14.76 5.27
C LEU A 129 -14.38 13.86 6.48
N ARG A 130 -13.49 14.25 7.40
CA ARG A 130 -13.30 13.55 8.66
C ARG A 130 -14.58 13.63 9.52
N ALA A 131 -14.84 12.58 10.30
CA ALA A 131 -15.99 12.53 11.18
C ALA A 131 -16.01 13.73 12.14
N GLY A 132 -17.10 14.50 12.14
CA GLY A 132 -17.28 15.66 13.01
C GLY A 132 -16.47 16.91 12.62
N GLY A 133 -15.81 16.92 11.46
CA GLY A 133 -14.94 18.02 11.02
C GLY A 133 -15.27 18.56 9.63
N LYS A 134 -14.56 19.64 9.27
CA LYS A 134 -14.51 20.18 7.89
C LYS A 134 -13.21 19.81 7.17
N GLU A 135 -12.31 19.10 7.85
CA GLU A 135 -11.03 18.69 7.30
C GLU A 135 -11.22 17.60 6.25
N GLN A 136 -10.44 17.70 5.18
CA GLN A 136 -10.39 16.70 4.13
C GLN A 136 -9.92 15.36 4.70
N HIS A 137 -10.59 14.30 4.32
CA HIS A 137 -10.19 12.95 4.68
C HIS A 137 -9.27 12.38 3.61
N GLU A 138 -8.12 11.86 4.03
CA GLU A 138 -7.20 11.12 3.18
C GLU A 138 -7.22 9.66 3.64
N PRO A 139 -7.90 8.75 2.92
CA PRO A 139 -7.98 7.36 3.33
C PRO A 139 -6.74 6.56 2.91
N PRO A 140 -6.41 5.46 3.61
CA PRO A 140 -5.32 4.56 3.22
C PRO A 140 -5.47 4.04 1.79
N CYS A 141 -4.37 3.97 1.04
CA CYS A 141 -4.34 3.35 -0.29
C CYS A 141 -4.31 1.81 -0.21
N LEU A 142 -3.60 1.26 0.78
CA LEU A 142 -3.63 -0.17 1.08
C LEU A 142 -4.97 -0.56 1.70
N SER A 143 -5.60 -1.61 1.18
CA SER A 143 -6.92 -2.06 1.66
C SER A 143 -6.83 -3.24 2.62
N LEU A 144 -6.04 -4.25 2.26
CA LEU A 144 -5.87 -5.49 3.03
C LEU A 144 -4.48 -6.10 2.76
N ILE A 145 -4.02 -6.94 3.68
CA ILE A 145 -2.87 -7.83 3.52
C ILE A 145 -3.39 -9.25 3.74
N ASP A 146 -3.15 -10.11 2.76
CA ASP A 146 -3.48 -11.53 2.81
C ASP A 146 -2.17 -12.32 2.89
N THR A 147 -2.07 -13.26 3.83
CA THR A 147 -0.81 -13.91 4.22
C THR A 147 -0.84 -15.42 4.05
#